data_AF-A0A7J0BR31-F1
#
_entry.id   AF-A0A7J0BR31-F1
#
_cell.length_a   1.000
_cell.length_b   1.000
_cell.length_c   1.000
_cell.angle_alpha   90.00
_cell.angle_beta   90.00
_cell.angle_gamma   90.00
#
_symmetry.space_group_name_H-M   'P 1'
#
loop_
_entity.id
_entity.type
_entity.pdbx_description
1 polymer ?
#
loop_
_entity_poly.entity_id
_entity_poly.type
_entity_poly.pdbx_seq_one_letter_code
_entity_poly.pdbx_strand_id
1 'polypeptide(L)'
;MRVKRGMAAHRRHKKYLKLAKGYRGARSKLYRTAREAVENALVYSYRDRKVKKREFRKLWILRINAGARLHGISYSKFIHGLALAGVELNRKVLADLAVREKEDFAKLAELAKSKLN
;
A
#
# COMPACT_ATOMS: atom_id res chain seq x y z
N MET A 1 19.69 17.40 -46.83
CA MET A 1 20.17 18.27 -45.72
C MET A 1 20.55 17.41 -44.51
N ARG A 2 21.78 17.51 -43.96
CA ARG A 2 22.23 16.70 -42.80
C ARG A 2 21.91 17.40 -41.47
N VAL A 3 21.05 16.82 -40.64
CA VAL A 3 20.65 17.38 -39.34
C VAL A 3 21.55 16.86 -38.20
N LYS A 4 22.17 17.77 -37.44
CA LYS A 4 23.00 17.43 -36.26
C LYS A 4 22.12 17.10 -35.04
N ARG A 5 22.47 16.06 -34.28
CA ARG A 5 21.66 15.53 -33.15
C ARG A 5 22.23 15.78 -31.73
N GLY A 6 23.37 16.47 -31.60
CA GLY A 6 24.14 16.58 -30.34
C GLY A 6 23.33 17.13 -29.17
N MET A 7 22.68 18.29 -29.34
CA MET A 7 21.88 18.93 -28.30
C MET A 7 20.69 18.09 -27.86
N ALA A 8 19.99 17.46 -28.80
CA ALA A 8 18.85 16.59 -28.52
C ALA A 8 19.28 15.35 -27.73
N ALA A 9 20.41 14.73 -28.07
CA ALA A 9 20.96 13.60 -27.34
C ALA A 9 21.38 13.98 -25.91
N HIS A 10 22.07 15.12 -25.74
CA HIS A 10 22.47 15.61 -24.42
C HIS A 10 21.27 15.84 -23.50
N ARG A 11 20.21 16.49 -24.02
CA ARG A 11 18.96 16.74 -23.28
C ARG A 11 18.29 15.44 -22.83
N ARG A 12 18.24 14.41 -23.70
CA ARG A 12 17.71 13.09 -23.33
C ARG A 12 18.53 12.44 -22.22
N HIS A 13 19.85 12.46 -22.30
CA HIS A 13 20.71 11.87 -21.28
C HIS A 13 20.53 12.56 -19.92
N LYS A 14 20.50 13.90 -19.89
CA LYS A 14 20.27 14.67 -18.66
C LYS A 14 18.89 14.39 -18.05
N LYS A 15 17.84 14.16 -18.86
CA LYS A 15 16.51 13.77 -18.35
C LYS A 15 16.59 12.46 -17.54
N TYR A 16 17.19 11.41 -18.08
CA TYR A 16 17.31 10.13 -17.38
C TYR A 16 18.23 10.21 -16.16
N LEU A 17 19.37 10.90 -16.25
CA LEU A 17 20.26 11.09 -15.10
C LEU A 17 19.60 11.90 -13.98
N LYS A 18 18.71 12.85 -14.31
CA LYS A 18 17.91 13.57 -13.31
C LYS A 18 16.93 12.65 -12.58
N LEU A 19 16.33 11.69 -13.29
CA LEU A 19 15.43 10.69 -12.70
C LEU A 19 16.19 9.63 -11.88
N ALA A 20 17.42 9.30 -12.28
CA ALA A 20 18.26 8.30 -11.62
C ALA A 20 19.01 8.82 -10.37
N LYS A 21 18.74 10.06 -9.92
CA LYS A 21 19.37 10.61 -8.71
C LYS A 21 19.05 9.74 -7.50
N GLY A 22 20.07 9.45 -6.70
CA GLY A 22 19.97 8.57 -5.53
C GLY A 22 20.23 7.08 -5.84
N TYR A 23 20.34 6.68 -7.10
CA TYR A 23 20.71 5.30 -7.43
C TYR A 23 22.19 5.04 -7.14
N ARG A 24 22.49 3.81 -6.71
CA ARG A 24 23.84 3.42 -6.29
C ARG A 24 24.80 3.27 -7.49
N GLY A 25 26.00 3.86 -7.37
CA GLY A 25 27.11 3.66 -8.31
C GLY A 25 26.81 4.09 -9.74
N ALA A 26 27.16 3.26 -10.73
CA ALA A 26 26.99 3.56 -12.16
C ALA A 26 25.53 3.81 -12.57
N ARG A 27 24.55 3.32 -11.79
CA ARG A 27 23.12 3.51 -12.06
C ARG A 27 22.65 4.96 -11.94
N SER A 28 23.43 5.86 -11.33
CA SER A 28 23.15 7.31 -11.29
C SER A 28 24.10 8.16 -12.13
N LYS A 29 25.21 7.57 -12.63
CA LYS A 29 26.28 8.30 -13.33
C LYS A 29 26.32 8.00 -14.84
N LEU A 30 26.25 6.73 -15.23
CA LEU A 30 26.37 6.31 -16.63
C LEU A 30 24.98 6.24 -17.28
N TYR A 31 24.81 6.86 -18.45
CA TYR A 31 23.50 6.96 -19.11
C TYR A 31 22.85 5.61 -19.43
N ARG A 32 23.62 4.64 -19.97
CA ARG A 32 23.07 3.34 -20.38
C ARG A 32 22.49 2.58 -19.19
N THR A 33 23.29 2.41 -18.14
CA THR A 33 22.89 1.76 -16.89
C THR A 33 21.81 2.53 -16.13
N ALA A 34 21.85 3.87 -16.16
CA ALA A 34 20.82 4.70 -15.54
C ALA A 34 19.48 4.56 -16.24
N ARG A 35 19.45 4.50 -17.58
CA ARG A 35 18.23 4.31 -18.36
C ARG A 35 17.55 2.99 -17.98
N GLU A 36 18.29 1.89 -18.01
CA GLU A 36 17.78 0.56 -17.65
C GLU A 36 17.24 0.53 -16.21
N ALA A 37 17.97 1.13 -15.26
CA ALA A 37 17.53 1.21 -13.87
C ALA A 37 16.25 2.05 -13.70
N VAL A 38 16.15 3.18 -14.41
CA VAL A 38 14.96 4.06 -14.36
C VAL A 38 13.75 3.35 -14.97
N GLU A 39 13.90 2.69 -16.12
CA GLU A 39 12.81 1.97 -16.77
C GLU A 39 12.28 0.84 -15.88
N ASN A 40 13.16 0.04 -15.28
CA ASN A 40 12.77 -0.98 -14.32
C ASN A 40 12.07 -0.40 -13.09
N ALA A 41 12.58 0.71 -12.54
CA ALA A 41 11.96 1.38 -11.40
C ALA A 41 10.55 1.93 -11.73
N LEU A 42 10.33 2.41 -12.96
CA LEU A 42 9.01 2.86 -13.40
C LEU A 42 8.01 1.69 -13.51
N VAL A 43 8.44 0.54 -14.01
CA VAL A 43 7.63 -0.69 -14.04
C VAL A 43 7.24 -1.12 -12.63
N TYR A 44 8.21 -1.16 -11.70
CA TYR A 44 7.92 -1.47 -10.30
C TYR A 44 7.03 -0.43 -9.64
N SER A 45 7.24 0.86 -9.89
CA SER A 45 6.35 1.92 -9.37
C SER A 45 4.89 1.70 -9.78
N TYR A 46 4.63 1.34 -11.03
CA TYR A 46 3.28 1.05 -11.50
C TYR A 46 2.68 -0.19 -10.82
N ARG A 47 3.44 -1.28 -10.74
CA ARG A 47 3.03 -2.52 -10.05
C ARG A 47 2.74 -2.23 -8.57
N ASP A 48 3.66 -1.54 -7.90
CA ASP A 48 3.64 -1.34 -6.45
C ASP A 48 2.55 -0.37 -6.02
N ARG A 49 2.09 0.55 -6.87
CA ARG A 49 0.84 1.31 -6.61
C ARG A 49 -0.38 0.39 -6.44
N LYS A 50 -0.45 -0.72 -7.18
CA LYS A 50 -1.52 -1.72 -7.04
C LYS A 50 -1.28 -2.64 -5.83
N VAL A 51 -0.03 -3.04 -5.60
CA VAL A 51 0.35 -3.91 -4.46
C VAL A 51 0.16 -3.19 -3.13
N LYS A 52 0.53 -1.91 -3.01
CA LYS A 52 0.35 -1.08 -1.81
C LYS A 52 -1.09 -1.13 -1.28
N LYS A 53 -2.10 -1.07 -2.16
CA LYS A 53 -3.52 -1.19 -1.76
C LYS A 53 -3.82 -2.55 -1.10
N ARG A 54 -3.20 -3.63 -1.58
CA ARG A 54 -3.36 -4.99 -1.04
C ARG A 54 -2.60 -5.15 0.27
N GLU A 55 -1.38 -4.60 0.37
CA GLU A 55 -0.56 -4.63 1.58
C GLU A 55 -1.23 -3.90 2.75
N PHE A 56 -1.77 -2.69 2.51
CA PHE A 56 -2.54 -1.99 3.54
C PHE A 56 -3.77 -2.77 3.97
N ARG A 57 -4.49 -3.39 3.03
CA ARG A 57 -5.63 -4.23 3.38
C ARG A 57 -5.21 -5.42 4.24
N LYS A 58 -4.11 -6.10 3.92
CA LYS A 58 -3.56 -7.19 4.74
C LYS A 58 -3.21 -6.70 6.15
N LEU A 59 -2.54 -5.54 6.25
CA LEU A 59 -2.19 -4.94 7.54
C LEU A 59 -3.43 -4.60 8.38
N TRP A 60 -4.46 -4.02 7.77
CA TRP A 60 -5.72 -3.71 8.48
C TRP A 60 -6.40 -4.97 8.98
N ILE A 61 -6.45 -6.02 8.17
CA ILE A 61 -7.01 -7.32 8.59
C ILE A 61 -6.23 -7.89 9.77
N LEU A 62 -4.89 -7.82 9.73
CA LEU A 62 -4.05 -8.29 10.82
C LEU A 62 -4.34 -7.55 12.14
N ARG A 63 -4.45 -6.21 12.08
CA ARG A 63 -4.78 -5.37 13.23
C ARG A 63 -6.16 -5.67 13.80
N ILE A 64 -7.17 -5.76 12.93
CA ILE A 64 -8.54 -6.12 13.34
C ILE A 64 -8.57 -7.51 13.94
N ASN A 65 -7.86 -8.47 13.35
CA ASN A 65 -7.80 -9.84 13.88
C ASN A 65 -7.18 -9.86 15.28
N ALA A 66 -6.10 -9.10 15.52
CA ALA A 66 -5.50 -8.97 16.85
C ALA A 66 -6.52 -8.39 17.85
N GLY A 67 -7.19 -7.29 17.51
CA GLY A 67 -8.23 -6.69 18.35
C GLY A 67 -9.39 -7.65 18.61
N ALA A 68 -9.93 -8.29 17.58
CA ALA A 68 -11.04 -9.24 17.68
C ALA A 68 -10.68 -10.44 18.58
N ARG A 69 -9.45 -10.94 18.50
CA ARG A 69 -8.95 -12.04 19.33
C ARG A 69 -8.90 -11.69 20.81
N LEU A 70 -8.57 -10.44 21.17
CA LEU A 70 -8.63 -9.96 22.56
C LEU A 70 -10.05 -10.03 23.13
N HIS A 71 -11.06 -9.86 22.27
CA HIS A 71 -12.47 -10.01 22.64
C HIS A 71 -13.01 -11.41 22.38
N GLY A 72 -12.17 -12.42 22.14
CA GLY A 72 -12.58 -13.82 22.02
C GLY A 72 -13.34 -14.18 20.74
N ILE A 73 -13.25 -13.37 19.67
CA ILE A 73 -13.88 -13.64 18.37
C ILE A 73 -12.83 -13.69 17.26
N SER A 74 -13.03 -14.57 16.27
CA SER A 74 -12.15 -14.61 15.09
C SER A 74 -12.50 -13.49 14.10
N TYR A 75 -11.53 -13.01 13.34
CA TYR A 75 -11.78 -11.97 12.32
C TYR A 75 -12.92 -12.33 11.35
N SER A 76 -13.01 -13.58 10.90
CA SER A 76 -14.06 -14.01 9.96
C SER A 76 -15.45 -13.85 10.57
N LYS A 77 -15.64 -14.35 11.80
CA LYS A 77 -16.88 -14.22 12.56
C LYS A 77 -17.19 -12.75 12.84
N PHE A 78 -16.21 -11.97 13.28
CA PHE A 78 -16.39 -10.53 13.57
C PHE A 78 -16.91 -9.75 12.35
N ILE A 79 -16.30 -9.92 11.17
CA ILE A 79 -16.75 -9.24 9.96
C ILE A 79 -18.14 -9.72 9.52
N HIS A 80 -18.43 -11.01 9.69
CA HIS A 80 -19.76 -11.55 9.38
C HIS A 80 -20.82 -10.95 10.32
N GLY A 81 -20.58 -10.92 11.63
CA GLY A 81 -21.47 -10.33 12.62
C GLY A 81 -21.71 -8.83 12.38
N LEU A 82 -20.69 -8.07 12.00
CA LEU A 82 -20.85 -6.66 11.61
C LEU A 82 -21.71 -6.49 10.35
N ALA A 83 -21.58 -7.38 9.36
CA ALA A 83 -22.40 -7.34 8.17
C ALA A 83 -23.87 -7.64 8.48
N LEU A 84 -24.15 -8.63 9.36
CA LEU A 84 -25.49 -8.92 9.85
C LEU A 84 -26.08 -7.78 10.69
N ALA A 85 -25.23 -7.04 11.41
CA ALA A 85 -25.62 -5.85 12.15
C ALA A 85 -25.90 -4.62 11.25
N GLY A 86 -25.65 -4.70 9.94
CA GLY A 86 -25.80 -3.57 9.02
C GLY A 86 -24.71 -2.50 9.13
N VAL A 87 -23.55 -2.83 9.72
CA VAL A 87 -22.46 -1.87 9.94
C VAL A 87 -21.50 -1.85 8.75
N GLU A 88 -21.60 -0.83 7.90
CA GLU A 88 -20.76 -0.66 6.71
C GLU A 88 -19.43 0.07 6.99
N LEU A 89 -18.72 -0.33 8.06
CA LEU A 89 -17.42 0.27 8.40
C LEU A 89 -16.28 -0.28 7.54
N ASN A 90 -15.48 0.63 7.00
CA ASN A 90 -14.28 0.27 6.26
C ASN A 90 -13.20 -0.32 7.16
N ARG A 91 -12.46 -1.31 6.64
CA ARG A 91 -11.35 -1.98 7.37
C ARG A 91 -10.24 -1.03 7.82
N LYS A 92 -10.01 0.07 7.09
CA LYS A 92 -9.08 1.11 7.51
C LYS A 92 -9.49 1.73 8.84
N VAL A 93 -10.78 2.06 8.99
CA VAL A 93 -11.33 2.70 10.19
C VAL A 93 -11.39 1.69 11.34
N LEU A 94 -11.88 0.48 11.09
CA LEU A 94 -11.88 -0.59 12.09
C LEU A 94 -10.48 -0.92 12.63
N ALA A 95 -9.46 -0.90 11.77
CA ALA A 95 -8.08 -1.13 12.18
C ALA A 95 -7.47 0.03 12.97
N ASP A 96 -7.95 1.26 12.78
CA ASP A 96 -7.52 2.42 13.57
C ASP A 96 -8.22 2.44 14.93
N LEU A 97 -9.53 2.18 14.97
CA LEU A 97 -10.31 1.98 16.19
C LEU A 97 -9.71 0.89 17.07
N ALA A 98 -9.36 -0.27 16.50
CA ALA A 98 -8.73 -1.37 17.23
C ALA A 98 -7.41 -0.98 17.93
N VAL A 99 -6.71 0.05 17.44
CA VAL A 99 -5.42 0.49 17.99
C VAL A 99 -5.59 1.67 18.94
N ARG A 100 -6.39 2.68 18.57
CA ARG A 100 -6.52 3.94 19.29
C ARG A 100 -7.63 3.89 20.34
N GLU A 101 -8.81 3.43 19.94
CA GLU A 101 -10.04 3.51 20.74
C GLU A 101 -10.54 2.09 21.08
N LYS A 102 -9.89 1.46 22.05
CA LYS A 102 -10.17 0.07 22.42
C LYS A 102 -11.58 -0.13 22.97
N GLU A 103 -12.13 0.86 23.67
CA GLU A 103 -13.47 0.79 24.26
C GLU A 103 -14.57 0.74 23.19
N ASP A 104 -14.47 1.58 22.16
CA ASP A 104 -15.43 1.57 21.06
C ASP A 104 -15.30 0.31 20.20
N PHE A 105 -14.07 -0.19 20.01
CA PHE A 105 -13.86 -1.48 19.36
C PHE A 105 -14.49 -2.64 20.16
N ALA A 106 -14.45 -2.59 21.49
CA ALA A 106 -15.09 -3.60 22.34
C ALA A 106 -16.61 -3.63 22.15
N LYS A 107 -17.28 -2.47 22.12
CA LYS A 107 -18.73 -2.35 21.85
C LYS A 107 -19.08 -2.95 20.48
N LEU A 108 -18.27 -2.70 19.47
CA LEU A 108 -18.45 -3.28 18.14
C LEU A 108 -18.26 -4.81 18.16
N ALA A 109 -17.32 -5.32 18.95
CA ALA A 109 -17.11 -6.76 19.10
C ALA A 109 -18.29 -7.45 19.80
N GLU A 110 -18.88 -6.82 20.81
CA GLU A 110 -20.09 -7.30 21.47
C GLU A 110 -21.31 -7.28 20.54
N LEU A 111 -21.50 -6.19 19.80
CA LEU A 111 -22.55 -6.09 18.78
C LEU A 111 -22.39 -7.18 17.71
N ALA A 112 -21.17 -7.43 17.24
CA ALA A 112 -20.92 -8.48 16.27
C ALA A 112 -21.25 -9.87 16.83
N LYS A 113 -20.94 -10.14 18.11
CA LYS A 113 -21.29 -11.41 18.78
C LYS A 113 -22.79 -11.62 18.93
N SER A 114 -23.54 -10.57 19.29
CA SER A 114 -25.00 -10.69 19.49
C SER A 114 -25.76 -11.01 18.22
N LYS A 115 -25.20 -10.68 17.05
CA LYS A 115 -25.78 -10.96 15.73
C LYS A 115 -25.31 -12.28 15.12
N LEU A 116 -24.44 -13.03 15.79
CA LEU A 116 -23.77 -14.22 15.27
C LEU A 116 -24.50 -15.55 15.59
N ASN A 117 -25.78 -15.45 15.98
CA ASN A 117 -26.66 -16.60 16.24
C ASN A 117 -26.70 -17.57 15.05
#